data_AF-A0A1B6EV72-F1
#
_entry.id   AF-A0A1B6EV72-F1
#
_cell.length_a   1.000
_cell.length_b   1.000
_cell.length_c   1.000
_cell.angle_alpha   90.00
_cell.angle_beta   90.00
_cell.angle_gamma   90.00
#
_symmetry.space_group_name_H-M   'P 1'
#
loop_
_entity.id
_entity.type
_entity.pdbx_description
1 polymer ?
#
loop_
_entity_poly.entity_id
_entity_poly.type
_entity_poly.pdbx_seq_one_letter_code
_entity_poly.pdbx_strand_id
1 'polypeptide(L)'
;MISSEENQVPGQTACCPPPSHSSSDEGLHTPTKPENLNIDDAECSLLSNFERLKRCASTPVLPYTSTPLGFRSVVTSDTSVQIPIVGYEVMEERARFTVYKIKIENKAMGESWYIFRRYTDFVRLHSKLKCEFPKKVLTLPRKRWFGNNFSQSFIEERLHGLQKFIDTVTSDKELLASQNIRDFF
;
A
#
# COMPACT_ATOMS: atom_id res chain seq x y z
N MET A 1 67.65 -3.92 30.87
CA MET A 1 68.75 -4.47 30.05
C MET A 1 68.72 -5.98 30.19
N ILE A 2 69.02 -6.66 29.07
CA ILE A 2 69.14 -8.13 28.90
C ILE A 2 67.78 -8.84 28.75
N SER A 3 67.52 -9.72 27.78
CA SER A 3 67.93 -9.95 26.38
C SER A 3 67.03 -11.10 25.91
N SER A 4 66.76 -11.13 24.61
CA SER A 4 66.02 -12.16 23.87
C SER A 4 66.74 -13.51 23.80
N GLU A 5 65.99 -14.61 23.62
CA GLU A 5 66.29 -15.82 22.81
C GLU A 5 65.02 -16.72 22.84
N GLU A 6 64.25 -16.86 21.76
CA GLU A 6 64.43 -17.71 20.56
C GLU A 6 64.14 -19.20 20.83
N ASN A 7 63.08 -19.75 20.22
CA ASN A 7 63.18 -21.01 19.48
C ASN A 7 61.93 -21.31 18.63
N GLN A 8 62.23 -21.82 17.44
CA GLN A 8 61.36 -22.18 16.33
C GLN A 8 61.20 -23.72 16.27
N VAL A 9 60.14 -24.24 15.62
CA VAL A 9 60.14 -25.38 14.66
C VAL A 9 58.70 -25.89 14.36
N PRO A 10 58.44 -26.47 13.15
CA PRO A 10 57.12 -26.56 12.50
C PRO A 10 56.60 -28.01 12.26
N GLY A 11 55.37 -28.11 11.73
CA GLY A 11 54.81 -29.33 11.12
C GLY A 11 53.32 -29.53 11.47
N GLN A 12 52.43 -30.12 10.69
CA GLN A 12 52.45 -30.77 9.38
C GLN A 12 50.97 -30.89 8.92
N THR A 13 50.74 -30.71 7.62
CA THR A 13 49.82 -31.42 6.70
C THR A 13 48.62 -32.24 7.21
N ALA A 14 47.43 -32.04 6.61
CA ALA A 14 46.68 -33.09 5.89
C ALA A 14 45.44 -32.52 5.16
N CYS A 15 45.33 -32.83 3.86
CA CYS A 15 44.20 -32.58 2.98
C CYS A 15 43.41 -33.88 2.70
N CYS A 16 42.10 -33.72 2.42
CA CYS A 16 41.16 -34.59 1.66
C CYS A 16 40.69 -35.90 2.33
N PRO A 17 39.56 -36.55 1.90
CA PRO A 17 38.69 -36.33 0.72
C PRO A 17 37.14 -36.39 1.01
N PRO A 18 36.25 -36.21 0.00
CA PRO A 18 34.83 -36.51 0.11
C PRO A 18 34.52 -37.95 -0.35
N PRO A 19 33.40 -38.57 0.08
CA PRO A 19 32.89 -39.78 -0.55
C PRO A 19 31.71 -39.50 -1.50
N SER A 20 31.62 -40.35 -2.50
CA SER A 20 30.85 -40.24 -3.74
C SER A 20 30.04 -41.53 -4.02
N HIS A 21 28.92 -41.38 -4.74
CA HIS A 21 28.09 -42.39 -5.46
C HIS A 21 27.23 -43.34 -4.59
N SER A 22 25.99 -43.76 -4.93
CA SER A 22 25.38 -44.23 -6.21
C SER A 22 23.81 -44.26 -6.09
N SER A 23 23.01 -43.78 -7.06
CA SER A 23 22.36 -44.47 -8.23
C SER A 23 21.00 -45.19 -7.99
N SER A 24 20.17 -45.19 -9.06
CA SER A 24 18.84 -45.84 -9.35
C SER A 24 17.62 -44.92 -9.08
N ASP A 25 16.88 -44.32 -10.02
CA ASP A 25 16.27 -44.65 -11.33
C ASP A 25 14.85 -45.27 -11.27
N GLU A 26 14.02 -44.87 -12.24
CA GLU A 26 12.67 -45.34 -12.67
C GLU A 26 11.40 -44.62 -12.12
N GLY A 27 10.61 -44.04 -13.05
CA GLY A 27 9.15 -43.89 -12.87
C GLY A 27 8.46 -42.63 -13.44
N LEU A 28 8.26 -42.57 -14.76
CA LEU A 28 7.48 -41.56 -15.51
C LEU A 28 5.96 -41.80 -15.38
N HIS A 29 5.18 -40.79 -14.93
CA HIS A 29 3.74 -40.68 -15.23
C HIS A 29 3.31 -39.22 -15.46
N THR A 30 2.71 -39.00 -16.62
CA THR A 30 2.19 -37.75 -17.18
C THR A 30 0.94 -37.25 -16.46
N PRO A 31 0.76 -35.94 -16.20
CA PRO A 31 -0.49 -35.40 -15.67
C PRO A 31 -1.47 -35.02 -16.80
N THR A 32 -2.64 -35.67 -16.81
CA THR A 32 -3.81 -35.24 -17.59
C THR A 32 -4.56 -34.15 -16.83
N LYS A 33 -4.77 -33.03 -17.54
CA LYS A 33 -5.59 -31.84 -17.27
C LYS A 33 -6.85 -32.06 -16.41
N PRO A 34 -7.17 -31.13 -15.49
CA PRO A 34 -8.54 -30.80 -15.17
C PRO A 34 -8.91 -29.44 -15.78
N GLU A 35 -9.98 -29.42 -16.55
CA GLU A 35 -10.56 -28.23 -17.14
C GLU A 35 -11.77 -27.80 -16.30
N ASN A 36 -11.80 -26.51 -15.95
CA ASN A 36 -12.95 -25.69 -15.54
C ASN A 36 -13.53 -25.86 -14.13
N LEU A 37 -13.06 -25.00 -13.22
CA LEU A 37 -13.94 -24.01 -12.59
C LEU A 37 -13.36 -22.61 -12.83
N ASN A 38 -14.20 -21.78 -13.42
CA ASN A 38 -13.89 -20.53 -14.10
C ASN A 38 -14.15 -19.38 -13.12
N ILE A 39 -13.14 -18.99 -12.34
CA ILE A 39 -13.08 -17.88 -11.34
C ILE A 39 -11.64 -17.29 -11.22
N ASP A 40 -10.60 -18.04 -11.61
CA ASP A 40 -9.17 -17.69 -11.38
C ASP A 40 -8.56 -16.66 -12.36
N ASP A 41 -9.23 -16.34 -13.48
CA ASP A 41 -8.80 -15.29 -14.42
C ASP A 41 -8.94 -13.85 -13.84
N ALA A 42 -9.72 -13.69 -12.76
CA ALA A 42 -9.89 -12.43 -12.05
C ALA A 42 -8.67 -12.09 -11.15
N GLU A 43 -7.96 -13.10 -10.62
CA GLU A 43 -6.78 -12.92 -9.77
C GLU A 43 -5.54 -12.50 -10.58
N CYS A 44 -5.35 -13.05 -11.78
CA CYS A 44 -4.30 -12.62 -12.71
C CYS A 44 -4.48 -11.17 -13.19
N SER A 45 -5.72 -10.68 -13.29
CA SER A 45 -6.03 -9.31 -13.69
C SER A 45 -5.77 -8.27 -12.58
N LEU A 46 -5.96 -8.62 -11.29
CA LEU A 46 -5.59 -7.76 -10.15
C LEU A 46 -4.08 -7.58 -10.00
N LEU A 47 -3.31 -8.63 -10.25
CA LEU A 47 -1.85 -8.60 -10.19
C LEU A 47 -1.23 -7.69 -11.27
N SER A 48 -1.90 -7.50 -12.41
CA SER A 48 -1.52 -6.50 -13.42
C SER A 48 -1.92 -5.05 -13.06
N ASN A 49 -2.99 -4.89 -12.27
CA ASN A 49 -3.49 -3.59 -11.82
C ASN A 49 -2.61 -3.00 -10.71
N PHE A 50 -1.94 -3.86 -9.95
CA PHE A 50 -0.99 -3.47 -8.90
C PHE A 50 0.34 -2.93 -9.46
N GLU A 51 0.84 -3.50 -10.55
CA GLU A 51 2.07 -3.05 -11.22
C GLU A 51 1.90 -1.68 -11.92
N ARG A 52 0.66 -1.25 -12.21
CA ARG A 52 0.33 0.09 -12.75
C ARG A 52 0.29 1.19 -11.67
N LEU A 53 0.05 0.83 -10.40
CA LEU A 53 -0.07 1.76 -9.27
C LEU A 53 1.27 2.42 -8.87
N LYS A 54 2.38 1.92 -9.42
CA LYS A 54 3.76 2.27 -9.06
C LYS A 54 4.60 2.95 -10.14
N ARG A 55 4.01 3.49 -11.23
CA ARG A 55 4.68 4.60 -11.94
C ARG A 55 4.39 5.90 -11.19
N CYS A 56 5.15 6.08 -10.10
CA CYS A 56 5.58 7.35 -9.49
C CYS A 56 4.58 8.51 -9.52
N ALA A 57 4.10 8.91 -8.34
CA ALA A 57 3.41 10.19 -8.11
C ALA A 57 4.01 11.33 -8.95
N SER A 58 3.30 11.70 -10.01
CA SER A 58 3.30 12.96 -10.75
C SER A 58 2.07 12.84 -11.65
N THR A 59 1.07 13.69 -11.42
CA THR A 59 -0.18 13.82 -12.18
C THR A 59 -0.02 13.52 -13.68
N PRO A 60 -0.82 12.60 -14.27
CA PRO A 60 -1.16 12.71 -15.68
C PRO A 60 -2.24 13.79 -15.80
N VAL A 61 -1.86 14.92 -16.38
CA VAL A 61 -2.81 15.91 -16.91
C VAL A 61 -3.71 15.19 -17.92
N LEU A 62 -5.01 15.44 -17.80
CA LEU A 62 -6.08 14.92 -18.65
C LEU A 62 -5.80 15.15 -20.14
N PRO A 63 -6.35 14.32 -21.07
CA PRO A 63 -6.40 14.69 -22.47
C PRO A 63 -7.25 15.95 -22.65
N TYR A 64 -6.62 17.00 -23.18
CA TYR A 64 -7.21 18.25 -23.59
C TYR A 64 -8.32 17.99 -24.62
N THR A 65 -9.58 18.16 -24.20
CA THR A 65 -10.69 18.38 -25.13
C THR A 65 -11.04 19.87 -25.12
N SER A 66 -10.77 20.50 -26.25
CA SER A 66 -11.04 21.90 -26.51
C SER A 66 -12.54 22.16 -26.55
N THR A 67 -13.15 22.59 -25.45
CA THR A 67 -14.41 23.37 -25.49
C THR A 67 -14.48 24.34 -24.30
N PRO A 68 -14.44 25.67 -24.52
CA PRO A 68 -14.61 26.65 -23.47
C PRO A 68 -16.10 26.98 -23.33
N LEU A 69 -16.79 26.27 -22.45
CA LEU A 69 -18.12 26.68 -21.99
C LEU A 69 -18.26 26.45 -20.49
N GLY A 70 -18.35 27.56 -19.77
CA GLY A 70 -19.11 27.63 -18.53
C GLY A 70 -18.38 27.11 -17.31
N PHE A 71 -17.78 28.05 -16.59
CA PHE A 71 -17.61 27.99 -15.14
C PHE A 71 -18.93 27.53 -14.50
N ARG A 72 -19.04 26.23 -14.20
CA ARG A 72 -20.08 25.74 -13.31
C ARG A 72 -19.37 25.27 -12.06
N SER A 73 -19.24 26.21 -11.12
CA SER A 73 -19.02 25.89 -9.72
C SER A 73 -20.20 25.02 -9.26
N VAL A 74 -20.10 23.70 -9.48
CA VAL A 74 -20.96 22.73 -8.83
C VAL A 74 -20.36 22.50 -7.45
N VAL A 75 -20.42 23.55 -6.63
CA VAL A 75 -20.48 23.37 -5.18
C VAL A 75 -21.97 23.38 -4.86
N THR A 76 -22.67 22.32 -5.28
CA THR A 76 -23.99 22.03 -4.72
C THR A 76 -23.75 21.49 -3.33
N SER A 77 -24.16 22.29 -2.37
CA SER A 77 -24.12 22.05 -0.94
C SER A 77 -25.10 20.95 -0.52
N ASP A 78 -24.93 19.74 -1.02
CA ASP A 78 -25.60 18.58 -0.45
C ASP A 78 -24.67 17.37 -0.40
N THR A 79 -24.78 16.68 0.71
CA THR A 79 -24.00 15.57 1.25
C THR A 79 -24.06 14.30 0.37
N SER A 80 -23.72 14.41 -0.92
CA SER A 80 -23.81 13.30 -1.87
C SER A 80 -22.51 12.52 -2.05
N VAL A 81 -21.41 12.94 -1.42
CA VAL A 81 -20.11 12.27 -1.56
C VAL A 81 -19.88 11.29 -0.42
N GLN A 82 -19.73 10.00 -0.74
CA GLN A 82 -19.36 8.95 0.20
C GLN A 82 -17.95 8.44 -0.10
N ILE A 83 -17.15 8.23 0.94
CA ILE A 83 -15.76 7.82 0.78
C ILE A 83 -15.43 6.60 1.67
N PRO A 84 -16.00 5.40 1.40
CA PRO A 84 -15.69 4.20 2.17
C PRO A 84 -14.34 3.58 1.81
N ILE A 85 -13.62 3.10 2.81
CA ILE A 85 -12.51 2.16 2.65
C ILE A 85 -13.12 0.78 2.42
N VAL A 86 -13.00 0.28 1.20
CA VAL A 86 -13.63 -0.99 0.77
C VAL A 86 -12.74 -2.21 0.99
N GLY A 87 -11.47 -1.98 1.34
CA GLY A 87 -10.53 -3.06 1.61
C GLY A 87 -9.10 -2.56 1.72
N TYR A 88 -8.18 -3.49 1.82
CA TYR A 88 -6.74 -3.23 1.80
C TYR A 88 -6.01 -4.39 1.15
N GLU A 89 -4.78 -4.13 0.75
CA GLU A 89 -3.89 -5.14 0.16
C GLU A 89 -2.51 -5.00 0.80
N VAL A 90 -1.91 -6.14 1.18
CA VAL A 90 -0.54 -6.19 1.68
C VAL A 90 0.39 -6.51 0.51
N MET A 91 1.33 -5.61 0.27
CA MET A 91 2.29 -5.69 -0.81
C MET A 91 3.65 -6.13 -0.33
N GLU A 92 4.32 -6.97 -1.13
CA GLU A 92 5.60 -7.59 -0.73
C GLU A 92 6.73 -7.44 -1.79
N GLU A 93 6.46 -6.89 -2.98
CA GLU A 93 7.40 -6.85 -4.14
C GLU A 93 8.77 -6.20 -3.90
N ARG A 94 8.89 -5.23 -2.99
CA ARG A 94 10.16 -4.50 -2.72
C ARG A 94 10.38 -4.19 -1.23
N ALA A 95 9.28 -4.03 -0.51
CA ALA A 95 9.19 -3.87 0.93
C ALA A 95 7.75 -4.18 1.32
N ARG A 96 7.55 -4.70 2.54
CA ARG A 96 6.21 -5.03 3.02
C ARG A 96 5.43 -3.76 3.38
N PHE A 97 4.27 -3.51 2.78
CA PHE A 97 3.38 -2.39 3.17
C PHE A 97 1.91 -2.68 2.89
N THR A 98 1.03 -2.01 3.63
CA THR A 98 -0.42 -2.07 3.42
C THR A 98 -0.90 -0.86 2.61
N VAL A 99 -1.71 -1.11 1.59
CA VAL A 99 -2.43 -0.10 0.81
C VAL A 99 -3.92 -0.23 1.08
N TYR A 100 -4.57 0.88 1.38
CA TYR A 100 -6.01 0.93 1.56
C TYR A 100 -6.68 1.31 0.24
N LYS A 101 -7.70 0.53 -0.14
CA LYS A 101 -8.54 0.79 -1.31
C LYS A 101 -9.73 1.62 -0.87
N ILE A 102 -9.82 2.84 -1.38
CA ILE A 102 -10.82 3.82 -0.98
C ILE A 102 -11.70 4.07 -2.20
N LYS A 103 -13.02 3.91 -2.05
CA LYS A 103 -13.98 4.26 -3.09
C LYS A 103 -14.44 5.68 -2.86
N ILE A 104 -14.45 6.52 -3.89
CA ILE A 104 -15.09 7.82 -3.86
C ILE A 104 -16.34 7.71 -4.69
N GLU A 105 -17.49 8.02 -4.09
CA GLU A 105 -18.79 7.96 -4.73
C GLU A 105 -19.45 9.33 -4.70
N ASN A 106 -19.70 9.94 -5.85
CA ASN A 106 -20.54 11.13 -5.94
C ASN A 106 -21.94 10.72 -6.40
N LYS A 107 -22.86 10.56 -5.44
CA LYS A 107 -24.24 10.13 -5.71
C LYS A 107 -25.03 11.10 -6.55
N ALA A 108 -24.71 12.40 -6.51
CA ALA A 108 -25.41 13.41 -7.29
C ALA A 108 -25.06 13.31 -8.79
N MET A 109 -23.84 12.89 -9.10
CA MET A 109 -23.36 12.74 -10.49
C MET A 109 -23.40 11.28 -10.97
N GLY A 110 -23.62 10.32 -10.08
CA GLY A 110 -23.55 8.88 -10.41
C GLY A 110 -22.13 8.39 -10.70
N GLU A 111 -21.11 9.14 -10.29
CA GLU A 111 -19.71 8.82 -10.55
C GLU A 111 -19.08 8.10 -9.37
N SER A 112 -18.21 7.12 -9.64
CA SER A 112 -17.35 6.55 -8.61
C SER A 112 -16.01 6.07 -9.16
N TRP A 113 -14.97 6.21 -8.36
CA TRP A 113 -13.62 5.72 -8.69
C TRP A 113 -12.92 5.21 -7.43
N TYR A 114 -11.80 4.52 -7.62
CA TYR A 114 -10.95 4.05 -6.54
C TYR A 114 -9.65 4.84 -6.48
N ILE A 115 -9.24 5.16 -5.26
CA ILE A 115 -7.89 5.60 -4.96
C ILE A 115 -7.23 4.64 -4.00
N PHE A 116 -5.90 4.73 -3.96
CA PHE A 116 -5.07 3.87 -3.16
C PHE A 116 -4.13 4.71 -2.32
N ARG A 117 -4.20 4.53 -1.00
CA ARG A 117 -3.45 5.34 -0.04
C ARG A 117 -2.87 4.45 1.04
N ARG A 118 -1.63 4.74 1.46
CA ARG A 118 -0.99 4.12 2.61
C ARG A 118 -1.29 4.93 3.87
N TYR A 119 -1.14 4.30 5.03
CA TYR A 119 -1.28 5.00 6.32
C TYR A 119 -0.40 6.26 6.41
N THR A 120 0.83 6.22 5.90
CA THR A 120 1.74 7.37 5.89
C THR A 120 1.22 8.55 5.06
N ASP A 121 0.37 8.29 4.07
CA ASP A 121 -0.24 9.35 3.27
C ASP A 121 -1.26 10.12 4.13
N PHE A 122 -2.06 9.41 4.93
CA PHE A 122 -2.96 10.03 5.92
C PHE A 122 -2.19 10.82 6.98
N VAL A 123 -1.06 10.31 7.47
CA VAL A 123 -0.21 11.04 8.44
C VAL A 123 0.30 12.36 7.86
N ARG A 124 0.71 12.37 6.59
CA ARG A 124 1.13 13.60 5.89
C ARG A 124 -0.03 14.58 5.75
N LEU A 125 -1.20 14.11 5.32
CA LEU A 125 -2.40 14.94 5.23
C LEU A 125 -2.77 15.55 6.58
N HIS A 126 -2.87 14.74 7.64
CA HIS A 126 -3.21 15.19 8.99
C HIS A 126 -2.26 16.25 9.52
N SER A 127 -0.96 16.11 9.24
CA SER A 127 0.04 17.12 9.63
C SER A 127 -0.22 18.46 8.92
N LYS A 128 -0.55 18.45 7.62
CA LYS A 128 -0.89 19.67 6.87
C LYS A 128 -2.18 20.31 7.40
N LEU A 129 -3.22 19.51 7.65
CA LEU A 129 -4.50 20.01 8.19
C LEU A 129 -4.35 20.57 9.60
N LYS A 130 -3.48 20.01 10.43
CA LYS A 130 -3.18 20.59 11.76
C LYS A 130 -2.54 21.96 11.67
N CYS A 131 -1.67 22.19 10.69
CA CYS A 131 -1.06 23.50 10.46
C CYS A 131 -2.07 24.51 9.92
N GLU A 132 -2.92 24.09 8.97
CA GLU A 132 -3.93 24.94 8.32
C GLU A 132 -5.12 25.25 9.25
N PHE A 133 -5.53 24.27 10.06
CA PHE A 133 -6.70 24.34 10.94
C PHE A 133 -6.36 23.95 12.38
N PRO A 134 -5.54 24.76 13.11
CA PRO A 134 -5.04 24.41 14.43
C PRO A 134 -6.13 24.24 15.51
N LYS A 135 -7.33 24.78 15.26
CA LYS A 135 -8.50 24.64 16.16
C LYS A 135 -9.28 23.34 15.95
N LYS A 136 -9.09 22.64 14.83
CA LYS A 136 -9.83 21.40 14.52
C LYS A 136 -9.13 20.21 15.18
N VAL A 137 -9.87 19.44 15.96
CA VAL A 137 -9.35 18.23 16.61
C VAL A 137 -9.54 17.04 15.68
N LEU A 138 -8.52 16.76 14.88
CA LEU A 138 -8.49 15.59 14.00
C LEU A 138 -7.72 14.45 14.68
N THR A 139 -8.31 13.26 14.70
CA THR A 139 -7.68 12.06 15.25
C THR A 139 -7.30 11.09 14.13
N LEU A 140 -6.11 10.52 14.24
CA LEU A 140 -5.67 9.40 13.42
C LEU A 140 -5.43 8.18 14.32
N PRO A 141 -5.66 6.95 13.81
CA PRO A 141 -5.23 5.76 14.52
C PRO A 141 -3.73 5.84 14.78
N ARG A 142 -3.32 5.39 15.97
CA ARG A 142 -1.95 5.56 16.46
C ARG A 142 -0.95 4.84 15.55
N LYS A 143 0.25 5.41 15.46
CA LYS A 143 1.39 4.70 14.89
C LYS A 143 1.73 3.52 15.81
N ARG A 144 1.88 2.33 15.24
CA ARG A 144 2.27 1.15 15.99
C ARG A 144 3.78 1.11 16.10
N TRP A 145 4.26 1.29 17.32
CA TRP A 145 5.68 1.32 17.65
C TRP A 145 6.21 -0.08 18.03
N PHE A 146 5.32 -1.00 18.45
CA PHE A 146 5.66 -2.35 18.86
C PHE A 146 4.65 -3.39 18.32
N GLY A 147 5.13 -4.57 17.92
CA GLY A 147 4.34 -5.69 17.41
C GLY A 147 4.18 -5.74 15.88
N ASN A 148 3.49 -6.78 15.38
CA ASN A 148 3.32 -7.03 13.95
C ASN A 148 2.36 -6.02 13.30
N ASN A 149 2.87 -5.22 12.35
CA ASN A 149 2.09 -4.23 11.60
C ASN A 149 1.17 -4.85 10.53
N PHE A 150 1.28 -6.15 10.31
CA PHE A 150 0.55 -6.89 9.29
C PHE A 150 -0.40 -7.93 9.88
N SER A 151 -0.62 -7.93 11.20
CA SER A 151 -1.68 -8.76 11.76
C SER A 151 -3.03 -8.24 11.29
N GLN A 152 -3.90 -9.16 10.89
CA GLN A 152 -5.25 -8.86 10.41
C GLN A 152 -5.99 -7.88 11.32
N SER A 153 -6.06 -8.20 12.61
CA SER A 153 -6.70 -7.38 13.65
C SER A 153 -6.18 -5.95 13.71
N PHE A 154 -4.89 -5.75 13.44
CA PHE A 154 -4.29 -4.42 13.48
C PHE A 154 -4.62 -3.60 12.23
N ILE A 155 -4.60 -4.25 11.07
CA ILE A 155 -4.98 -3.61 9.82
C ILE A 155 -6.44 -3.18 9.90
N GLU A 156 -7.31 -4.03 10.45
CA GLU A 156 -8.74 -3.73 10.66
C GLU A 156 -8.96 -2.58 11.66
N GLU A 157 -8.30 -2.61 12.83
CA GLU A 157 -8.36 -1.50 13.79
C GLU A 157 -7.94 -0.17 13.14
N ARG A 158 -6.82 -0.20 12.40
CA ARG A 158 -6.32 0.96 11.68
C ARG A 158 -7.29 1.39 10.57
N LEU A 159 -7.85 0.46 9.80
CA LEU A 159 -8.84 0.74 8.77
C LEU A 159 -10.05 1.46 9.37
N HIS A 160 -10.58 0.98 10.49
CA HIS A 160 -11.70 1.62 11.16
C HIS A 160 -11.35 3.04 11.65
N GLY A 161 -10.15 3.23 12.21
CA GLY A 161 -9.66 4.56 12.59
C GLY A 161 -9.47 5.50 11.40
N LEU A 162 -9.02 4.98 10.26
CA LEU A 162 -8.89 5.74 9.02
C LEU A 162 -10.25 6.11 8.44
N GLN A 163 -11.24 5.22 8.48
CA GLN A 163 -12.60 5.53 8.05
C GLN A 163 -13.17 6.68 8.87
N LYS A 164 -13.06 6.62 10.21
CA LYS A 164 -13.48 7.72 11.09
C LYS A 164 -12.80 9.04 10.76
N PHE A 165 -11.51 9.01 10.43
CA PHE A 165 -10.79 10.20 9.98
C PHE A 165 -11.39 10.76 8.69
N ILE A 166 -11.65 9.91 7.69
CA ILE A 166 -12.28 10.29 6.41
C ILE A 166 -13.66 10.91 6.66
N ASP A 167 -14.49 10.27 7.48
CA ASP A 167 -15.84 10.76 7.81
C ASP A 167 -15.78 12.12 8.52
N THR A 168 -14.79 12.32 9.40
CA THR A 168 -14.59 13.61 10.10
C THR A 168 -14.19 14.72 9.13
N VAL A 169 -13.25 14.47 8.22
CA VAL A 169 -12.78 15.52 7.29
C VAL A 169 -13.80 15.81 6.19
N THR A 170 -14.64 14.85 5.82
CA THR A 170 -15.65 15.02 4.77
C THR A 170 -16.97 15.61 5.29
N SER A 171 -17.27 15.47 6.59
CA SER A 171 -18.42 16.11 7.22
C SER A 171 -18.22 17.59 7.54
N ASP A 172 -16.97 18.06 7.61
CA ASP A 172 -16.63 19.46 7.84
C ASP A 172 -16.42 20.20 6.51
N LYS A 173 -17.30 21.16 6.21
CA LYS A 173 -17.27 21.93 4.95
C LYS A 173 -15.98 22.73 4.74
N GLU A 174 -15.37 23.20 5.82
CA GLU A 174 -14.14 24.01 5.77
C GLU A 174 -12.95 23.11 5.41
N LEU A 175 -12.87 21.93 6.03
CA LEU A 175 -11.86 20.93 5.70
C LEU A 175 -12.05 20.41 4.27
N LEU A 176 -13.27 20.06 3.88
CA LEU A 176 -13.57 19.54 2.54
C LEU A 176 -13.26 20.56 1.42
N ALA A 177 -13.36 21.86 1.71
CA ALA A 177 -12.99 22.92 0.79
C ALA A 177 -11.47 23.12 0.65
N SER A 178 -10.66 22.63 1.60
CA SER A 178 -9.20 22.77 1.58
C SER A 178 -8.57 22.05 0.39
N GLN A 179 -7.55 22.68 -0.20
CA GLN A 179 -6.76 22.07 -1.26
C GLN A 179 -6.08 20.77 -0.83
N ASN A 180 -5.67 20.67 0.44
CA ASN A 180 -5.01 19.48 0.97
C ASN A 180 -5.94 18.25 0.95
N ILE A 181 -7.25 18.42 1.18
CA ILE A 181 -8.24 17.34 1.08
C ILE A 181 -8.50 16.99 -0.39
N ARG A 182 -8.66 17.99 -1.26
CA ARG A 182 -8.89 17.79 -2.69
C ARG A 182 -7.74 17.10 -3.41
N ASP A 183 -6.49 17.37 -3.03
CA ASP A 183 -5.33 16.68 -3.62
C ASP A 183 -5.20 15.24 -3.11
N PHE A 184 -5.77 14.94 -1.94
CA PHE A 184 -5.68 13.64 -1.32
C PHE A 184 -6.69 12.64 -1.89
N PHE A 185 -7.91 13.08 -2.18
CA PHE A 185 -9.01 12.26 -2.70
C PHE A 185 -9.13 12.36 -4.22
#